data_AF-A0A942ZA62-F1
#
_entry.id   AF-A0A942ZA62-F1
#
_cell.length_a   1.000
_cell.length_b   1.000
_cell.length_c   1.000
_cell.angle_alpha   90.00
_cell.angle_beta   90.00
_cell.angle_gamma   90.00
#
_symmetry.space_group_name_H-M   'P 1'
#
loop_
_entity.id
_entity.type
_entity.pdbx_description
1 polymer ?
#
loop_
_entity_poly.entity_id
_entity_poly.type
_entity_poly.pdbx_seq_one_letter_code
_entity_poly.pdbx_strand_id
1 'polypeptide(L)'
;MKTKILLIFVLFTISLFGQFKAEKNGFTLTAPDMLDEKKIMTVKAINNTLIIYINSEEEPTWLQFGDYSIHIKNGYCEGLIANDEIYSPKYITKLVFREKNLYYILLSDKIFVKKFLQAIIKGHYICIDVGKMYIFECDKYILNIIESDFYKEIMQ
;
A
#
# COMPACT_ATOMS: atom_id res chain seq x y z
N MET A 1 -41.98 -7.32 20.81
CA MET A 1 -40.78 -6.54 21.21
C MET A 1 -39.51 -7.40 21.33
N LYS A 2 -39.26 -8.36 20.42
CA LYS A 2 -38.04 -9.23 20.48
C LYS A 2 -37.28 -9.36 19.15
N THR A 3 -37.78 -8.80 18.05
CA THR A 3 -37.18 -8.94 16.70
C THR A 3 -36.23 -7.80 16.32
N LYS A 4 -36.15 -6.72 17.12
CA LYS A 4 -35.34 -5.53 16.78
C LYS A 4 -33.89 -5.58 17.24
N ILE A 5 -33.52 -6.50 18.14
CA ILE A 5 -32.15 -6.55 18.70
C ILE A 5 -31.24 -7.48 17.89
N LEU A 6 -31.81 -8.50 17.21
CA LEU A 6 -31.00 -9.47 16.46
C LEU A 6 -30.42 -8.93 15.15
N LEU A 7 -31.08 -7.95 14.51
CA LEU A 7 -30.63 -7.38 13.23
C LEU A 7 -29.49 -6.35 13.39
N ILE A 8 -29.34 -5.74 14.56
CA ILE A 8 -28.21 -4.86 14.89
C ILE A 8 -26.93 -5.69 15.11
N PHE A 9 -27.07 -6.94 15.55
CA PHE A 9 -25.94 -7.86 15.76
C PHE A 9 -25.47 -8.59 14.50
N VAL A 10 -26.30 -8.69 13.46
CA VAL A 10 -25.95 -9.35 12.19
C VAL A 10 -25.47 -8.35 11.11
N LEU A 11 -25.84 -7.07 11.23
CA LEU A 11 -25.27 -5.98 10.43
C LEU A 11 -24.09 -5.27 11.16
N PHE A 12 -23.53 -5.89 12.19
CA PHE A 12 -22.11 -5.77 12.54
C PHE A 12 -21.26 -6.41 11.42
N THR A 13 -21.52 -5.95 10.19
CA THR A 13 -21.06 -6.50 8.94
C THR A 13 -19.55 -6.41 8.90
N ILE A 14 -18.92 -7.56 9.09
CA ILE A 14 -17.83 -8.04 8.25
C ILE A 14 -16.60 -7.10 8.28
N SER A 15 -15.75 -7.36 9.27
CA SER A 15 -14.31 -7.11 9.22
C SER A 15 -13.90 -5.65 9.03
N LEU A 16 -13.78 -4.96 10.17
CA LEU A 16 -13.14 -3.66 10.30
C LEU A 16 -11.60 -3.69 10.10
N PHE A 17 -11.00 -4.83 9.75
CA PHE A 17 -9.56 -4.93 9.52
C PHE A 17 -9.23 -5.78 8.29
N GLY A 18 -9.03 -5.04 7.20
CA GLY A 18 -8.44 -5.52 5.98
C GLY A 18 -9.45 -6.09 4.99
N GLN A 19 -9.84 -5.22 4.07
CA GLN A 19 -10.77 -5.52 3.00
C GLN A 19 -10.00 -5.51 1.68
N PHE A 20 -10.10 -6.60 0.92
CA PHE A 20 -9.79 -6.59 -0.50
C PHE A 20 -11.06 -6.30 -1.28
N LYS A 21 -10.98 -5.40 -2.25
CA LYS A 21 -12.08 -5.06 -3.13
C LYS A 21 -11.57 -5.05 -4.57
N ALA A 22 -12.09 -5.96 -5.39
CA ALA A 22 -11.86 -5.92 -6.83
C ALA A 22 -12.54 -4.67 -7.44
N GLU A 23 -11.85 -4.00 -8.35
CA GLU A 23 -12.37 -2.89 -9.15
C GLU A 23 -12.26 -3.23 -10.63
N LYS A 24 -13.06 -2.57 -11.49
CA LYS A 24 -13.14 -2.89 -12.93
C LYS A 24 -11.76 -2.95 -13.63
N ASN A 25 -10.80 -2.13 -13.18
CA ASN A 25 -9.45 -2.04 -13.76
C ASN A 25 -8.37 -2.09 -12.66
N GLY A 26 -8.61 -2.83 -11.57
CA GLY A 26 -7.76 -2.68 -10.39
C GLY A 26 -8.25 -3.40 -9.15
N PHE A 27 -7.72 -2.97 -8.01
CA PHE A 27 -8.14 -3.44 -6.71
C PHE A 27 -7.83 -2.42 -5.63
N THR A 28 -8.52 -2.53 -4.51
CA THR A 28 -8.17 -1.86 -3.26
C THR A 28 -7.89 -2.91 -2.20
N LEU A 29 -6.81 -2.78 -1.44
CA LEU A 29 -6.53 -3.56 -0.24
C LEU A 29 -6.23 -2.65 0.94
N THR A 30 -6.47 -3.15 2.14
CA THR A 30 -6.20 -2.42 3.40
C THR A 30 -5.43 -3.31 4.35
N ALA A 31 -4.32 -2.84 4.91
CA ALA A 31 -3.53 -3.58 5.89
C ALA A 31 -3.34 -2.73 7.15
N PRO A 32 -3.69 -3.22 8.35
CA PRO A 32 -3.28 -2.57 9.58
C PRO A 32 -1.77 -2.73 9.79
N ASP A 33 -1.18 -1.77 10.47
CA ASP A 33 0.18 -1.88 10.97
C ASP A 33 0.28 -3.00 12.02
N MET A 34 1.38 -3.74 12.02
CA MET A 34 1.60 -4.87 12.91
C MET A 34 1.78 -4.48 14.39
N LEU A 35 2.14 -3.22 14.69
CA LEU A 35 2.44 -2.73 16.03
C LEU A 35 1.37 -1.79 16.60
N ASP A 36 0.60 -1.12 15.73
CA ASP A 36 -0.46 -0.17 16.07
C ASP A 36 -1.63 -0.28 15.07
N GLU A 37 -2.64 -1.09 15.36
CA GLU A 37 -3.80 -1.33 14.48
C GLU A 37 -4.56 -0.06 14.05
N LYS A 38 -4.36 1.08 14.74
CA LYS A 38 -4.93 2.37 14.33
C LYS A 38 -4.23 2.94 13.10
N LYS A 39 -3.00 2.51 12.81
CA LYS A 39 -2.25 2.86 11.61
C LYS A 39 -2.62 1.89 10.51
N ILE A 40 -3.11 2.44 9.40
CA ILE A 40 -3.69 1.66 8.32
C ILE A 40 -3.08 2.13 7.01
N MET A 41 -2.56 1.17 6.25
CA MET A 41 -2.22 1.35 4.85
C MET A 41 -3.39 0.92 3.98
N THR A 42 -3.77 1.76 3.02
CA THR A 42 -4.67 1.36 1.94
C THR A 42 -3.94 1.47 0.62
N VAL A 43 -3.89 0.40 -0.16
CA VAL A 43 -3.32 0.41 -1.51
C VAL A 43 -4.46 0.34 -2.51
N LYS A 44 -4.53 1.32 -3.39
CA LYS A 44 -5.44 1.33 -4.55
C LYS A 44 -4.62 1.17 -5.82
N ALA A 45 -4.85 0.07 -6.52
CA ALA A 45 -4.31 -0.22 -7.84
C ALA A 45 -5.30 0.21 -8.92
N ILE A 46 -4.89 1.08 -9.84
CA ILE A 46 -5.71 1.54 -10.96
C ILE A 46 -4.82 2.08 -12.09
N ASN A 47 -5.17 1.78 -13.35
CA ASN A 47 -4.49 2.33 -14.54
C ASN A 47 -2.95 2.27 -14.46
N ASN A 48 -2.41 1.07 -14.18
CA ASN A 48 -0.97 0.82 -14.00
C ASN A 48 -0.27 1.64 -12.90
N THR A 49 -1.03 2.21 -11.96
CA THR A 49 -0.54 3.01 -10.84
C THR A 49 -0.98 2.39 -9.52
N LEU A 50 -0.13 2.50 -8.50
CA LEU A 50 -0.49 2.24 -7.11
C LEU A 50 -0.59 3.57 -6.36
N ILE A 51 -1.68 3.77 -5.64
CA ILE A 51 -1.87 4.88 -4.70
C ILE A 51 -1.89 4.28 -3.31
N ILE A 52 -0.88 4.58 -2.50
CA ILE A 52 -0.71 4.03 -1.15
C ILE A 52 -1.07 5.13 -0.16
N TYR A 53 -2.23 5.01 0.50
CA TYR A 53 -2.69 5.92 1.54
C TYR A 53 -2.21 5.46 2.90
N ILE A 54 -1.75 6.42 3.71
CA ILE A 54 -1.43 6.20 5.12
C ILE A 54 -2.02 7.31 5.99
N ASN A 55 -2.45 6.95 7.19
CA ASN A 55 -2.89 7.90 8.21
C ASN A 55 -1.75 8.27 9.18
N SER A 56 -0.88 9.17 8.72
CA SER A 56 0.24 9.69 9.50
C SER A 56 0.12 11.19 9.75
N GLU A 57 0.66 11.62 10.89
CA GLU A 57 0.84 13.05 11.21
C GLU A 57 2.06 13.60 10.46
N GLU A 58 3.12 12.80 10.38
CA GLU A 58 4.39 13.09 9.72
C GLU A 58 4.46 12.56 8.28
N GLU A 59 5.22 13.26 7.44
CA GLU A 59 5.40 12.93 6.03
C GLU A 59 6.27 11.65 5.87
N PRO A 60 5.91 10.73 4.95
CA PRO A 60 6.76 9.60 4.58
C PRO A 60 8.14 10.01 4.08
N THR A 61 9.18 9.41 4.68
CA THR A 61 10.59 9.59 4.29
C THR A 61 11.16 8.34 3.61
N TRP A 62 10.58 7.16 3.87
CA TRP A 62 10.96 5.91 3.21
C TRP A 62 9.74 5.05 2.89
N LEU A 63 9.81 4.37 1.76
CA LEU A 63 8.95 3.25 1.42
C LEU A 63 9.82 2.03 1.08
N GLN A 64 9.68 0.96 1.84
CA GLN A 64 10.42 -0.29 1.66
C GLN A 64 9.47 -1.44 1.30
N PHE A 65 9.88 -2.27 0.34
CA PHE A 65 9.13 -3.44 -0.10
C PHE A 65 10.10 -4.53 -0.59
N GLY A 66 10.28 -5.56 0.24
CA GLY A 66 11.31 -6.58 0.01
C GLY A 66 12.72 -5.98 0.01
N ASP A 67 13.52 -6.34 -1.00
CA ASP A 67 14.92 -5.88 -1.15
C ASP A 67 15.04 -4.44 -1.68
N TYR A 68 13.91 -3.75 -1.89
CA TYR A 68 13.87 -2.42 -2.47
C TYR A 68 13.43 -1.38 -1.45
N SER A 69 14.05 -0.20 -1.52
CA SER A 69 13.60 0.96 -0.78
C SER A 69 13.58 2.21 -1.67
N ILE A 70 12.63 3.10 -1.44
CA ILE A 70 12.55 4.40 -2.07
C ILE A 70 12.79 5.44 -0.99
N HIS A 71 13.86 6.22 -1.14
CA HIS A 71 14.08 7.39 -0.30
C HIS A 71 13.21 8.54 -0.79
N ILE A 72 12.53 9.20 0.13
CA ILE A 72 11.61 10.30 -0.13
C ILE A 72 12.09 11.53 0.63
N LYS A 73 12.32 12.63 -0.08
CA LYS A 73 12.71 13.91 0.52
C LYS A 73 11.80 15.02 0.03
N ASN A 74 11.15 15.73 0.95
CA ASN A 74 10.17 16.79 0.65
C ASN A 74 9.07 16.29 -0.31
N GLY A 75 8.67 15.04 -0.15
CA GLY A 75 7.74 14.31 -0.99
C GLY A 75 8.23 13.88 -2.38
N TYR A 76 9.51 14.08 -2.73
CA TYR A 76 10.09 13.65 -4.00
C TYR A 76 10.91 12.37 -3.85
N CYS A 77 10.85 11.51 -4.87
CA CYS A 77 11.74 10.37 -5.00
C CYS A 77 13.21 10.83 -5.10
N GLU A 78 14.09 10.32 -4.24
CA GLU A 78 15.55 10.52 -4.38
C GLU A 78 16.27 9.29 -4.94
N GLY A 79 15.52 8.27 -5.35
CA GLY A 79 16.04 7.06 -5.99
C GLY A 79 15.40 5.80 -5.44
N LEU A 80 15.39 4.76 -6.27
CA LEU A 80 15.16 3.38 -5.86
C LEU A 80 16.50 2.77 -5.46
N ILE A 81 16.59 2.22 -4.27
CA ILE A 81 17.76 1.55 -3.73
C ILE A 81 17.47 0.06 -3.68
N ALA A 82 18.42 -0.77 -4.11
CA ALA A 82 18.39 -2.22 -3.95
C ALA A 82 19.79 -2.68 -3.51
N ASN A 83 19.89 -3.45 -2.43
CA ASN A 83 21.18 -3.90 -1.86
C ASN A 83 22.19 -2.76 -1.68
N ASP A 84 21.75 -1.63 -1.10
CA ASP A 84 22.56 -0.43 -0.87
C ASP A 84 23.08 0.29 -2.13
N GLU A 85 22.66 -0.14 -3.33
CA GLU A 85 22.98 0.51 -4.61
C GLU A 85 21.79 1.25 -5.20
N ILE A 86 22.03 2.41 -5.80
CA ILE A 86 20.99 3.18 -6.51
C ILE A 86 20.66 2.44 -7.82
N TYR A 87 19.47 1.85 -7.86
CA TYR A 87 18.97 1.01 -8.94
C TYR A 87 18.36 1.81 -10.10
N SER A 88 17.83 3.02 -9.84
CA SER A 88 17.35 3.93 -10.89
C SER A 88 17.87 5.35 -10.66
N PRO A 89 18.15 6.14 -11.72
CA PRO A 89 18.57 7.53 -11.55
C PRO A 89 17.53 8.32 -10.76
N LYS A 90 17.99 9.36 -10.05
CA LYS A 90 17.14 10.36 -9.38
C LYS A 90 16.15 10.95 -10.37
N TYR A 91 14.88 10.55 -10.29
CA TYR A 91 13.80 11.27 -10.94
C TYR A 91 13.23 12.24 -9.90
N ILE A 92 13.12 13.53 -10.23
CA ILE A 92 12.35 14.50 -9.44
C ILE A 92 10.85 14.24 -9.68
N THR A 93 10.38 13.04 -9.32
CA THR A 93 8.97 12.68 -9.35
C THR A 93 8.45 12.86 -7.94
N LYS A 94 7.49 13.77 -7.79
CA LYS A 94 6.77 13.91 -6.53
C LYS A 94 5.95 12.63 -6.30
N LEU A 95 6.25 11.92 -5.23
CA LEU A 95 5.55 10.71 -4.84
C LEU A 95 4.54 10.99 -3.74
N VAL A 96 4.88 11.86 -2.79
CA VAL A 96 4.06 12.09 -1.60
C VAL A 96 3.24 13.34 -1.74
N PHE A 97 1.98 13.21 -1.38
CA PHE A 97 1.00 14.27 -1.35
C PHE A 97 0.21 14.16 -0.06
N ARG A 98 -0.32 15.29 0.40
CA ARG A 98 -1.15 15.37 1.60
C ARG A 98 -2.55 15.80 1.22
N GLU A 99 -3.53 15.04 1.67
CA GLU A 99 -4.94 15.42 1.61
C GLU A 99 -5.53 15.33 3.02
N LYS A 100 -5.89 16.49 3.59
CA LYS A 100 -6.36 16.60 4.98
C LYS A 100 -5.33 15.98 5.96
N ASN A 101 -5.70 14.86 6.59
CA ASN A 101 -4.91 14.14 7.58
C ASN A 101 -4.34 12.82 7.05
N LEU A 102 -4.31 12.65 5.72
CA LEU A 102 -3.78 11.47 5.05
C LEU A 102 -2.62 11.88 4.14
N TYR A 103 -1.55 11.10 4.16
CA TYR A 103 -0.55 11.13 3.11
C TYR A 103 -0.86 10.04 2.10
N TYR A 104 -0.58 10.29 0.83
CA TYR A 104 -0.54 9.23 -0.18
C TYR A 104 0.77 9.24 -0.96
N ILE A 105 1.27 8.04 -1.23
CA ILE A 105 2.43 7.77 -2.08
C ILE A 105 1.92 7.29 -3.44
N LEU A 106 2.30 7.96 -4.51
CA LEU A 106 1.91 7.64 -5.88
C LEU A 106 3.04 6.91 -6.60
N LEU A 107 2.85 5.62 -6.90
CA LEU A 107 3.78 4.83 -7.72
C LEU A 107 3.18 4.63 -9.11
N SER A 108 3.64 5.40 -10.09
CA SER A 108 3.20 5.30 -11.49
C SER A 108 4.26 4.74 -12.45
N ASP A 109 5.50 4.62 -12.00
CA ASP A 109 6.55 3.97 -12.78
C ASP A 109 6.32 2.44 -12.78
N LYS A 110 6.28 1.83 -13.98
CA LYS A 110 6.01 0.39 -14.13
C LYS A 110 7.01 -0.48 -13.36
N ILE A 111 8.28 -0.06 -13.23
CA ILE A 111 9.28 -0.78 -12.45
C ILE A 111 8.90 -0.77 -10.98
N PHE A 112 8.54 0.39 -10.42
CA PHE A 112 8.15 0.50 -9.01
C PHE A 112 6.90 -0.32 -8.71
N VAL A 113 5.88 -0.21 -9.55
CA VAL A 113 4.63 -0.97 -9.41
C VAL A 113 4.91 -2.48 -9.48
N LYS A 114 5.72 -2.93 -10.45
CA LYS A 114 6.07 -4.34 -10.61
C LYS A 114 6.83 -4.87 -9.39
N LYS A 115 7.85 -4.15 -8.91
CA LYS A 115 8.65 -4.57 -7.75
C LYS A 115 7.83 -4.57 -6.46
N PHE A 116 6.97 -3.59 -6.25
CA PHE A 116 6.07 -3.52 -5.10
C PHE A 116 5.11 -4.71 -5.06
N LEU A 117 4.44 -5.02 -6.19
CA LEU A 117 3.55 -6.17 -6.26
C LEU A 117 4.31 -7.49 -6.07
N GLN A 118 5.48 -7.63 -6.70
CA GLN A 118 6.32 -8.82 -6.52
C GLN A 118 6.74 -9.01 -5.05
N ALA A 119 7.00 -7.92 -4.31
CA ALA A 119 7.32 -7.99 -2.90
C ALA A 119 6.15 -8.58 -2.10
N ILE A 120 4.93 -8.09 -2.33
CA ILE A 120 3.72 -8.65 -1.69
C ILE A 120 3.54 -10.13 -2.02
N ILE A 121 3.66 -10.53 -3.30
CA ILE A 121 3.47 -11.93 -3.71
C ILE A 121 4.49 -12.87 -3.07
N LYS A 122 5.69 -12.38 -2.77
CA LYS A 122 6.73 -13.13 -2.07
C LYS A 122 6.55 -13.18 -0.55
N GLY A 123 5.50 -12.56 -0.01
CA GLY A 123 5.25 -12.49 1.44
C GLY A 123 6.17 -11.50 2.16
N HIS A 124 6.72 -10.50 1.46
CA HIS A 124 7.50 -9.46 2.12
C HIS A 124 6.58 -8.41 2.76
N TYR A 125 7.01 -7.92 3.92
CA TYR A 125 6.40 -6.75 4.54
C TYR A 125 6.59 -5.50 3.67
N ILE A 126 5.59 -4.62 3.74
CA ILE A 126 5.70 -3.25 3.25
C ILE A 126 5.95 -2.37 4.45
N CYS A 127 7.06 -1.62 4.44
CA CYS A 127 7.40 -0.72 5.54
C CYS A 127 7.37 0.73 5.07
N ILE A 128 6.83 1.62 5.90
CA ILE A 128 6.78 3.06 5.62
C ILE A 128 7.35 3.80 6.83
N ASP A 129 8.42 4.55 6.62
CA ASP A 129 9.00 5.41 7.66
C ASP A 129 8.38 6.81 7.57
N VAL A 130 7.84 7.27 8.69
CA VAL A 130 7.27 8.61 8.90
C VAL A 130 7.89 9.28 10.14
N GLY A 131 9.16 8.99 10.45
CA GLY A 131 9.78 9.29 11.75
C GLY A 131 9.56 8.21 12.80
N LYS A 132 8.65 7.27 12.51
CA LYS A 132 8.56 5.93 13.09
C LYS A 132 8.21 4.95 11.99
N MET A 133 8.67 3.71 12.14
CA MET A 133 8.42 2.67 11.15
C MET A 133 7.02 2.08 11.32
N TYR A 134 6.23 2.10 10.24
CA TYR A 134 5.04 1.28 10.09
C TYR A 134 5.35 0.05 9.24
N ILE A 135 4.78 -1.10 9.61
CA ILE A 135 5.03 -2.41 9.02
C ILE A 135 3.69 -3.05 8.69
N PHE A 136 3.48 -3.38 7.41
CA PHE A 136 2.22 -3.91 6.90
C PHE A 136 2.43 -5.30 6.29
N GLU A 137 1.61 -6.24 6.74
CA GLU A 137 1.53 -7.60 6.21
C GLU A 137 0.36 -7.72 5.21
N CYS A 138 0.64 -8.27 4.04
CA CYS A 138 -0.32 -8.35 2.93
C CYS A 138 -0.63 -9.79 2.49
N ASP A 139 -0.11 -10.80 3.21
CA ASP A 139 -0.13 -12.22 2.81
C ASP A 139 -1.52 -12.74 2.49
N LYS A 140 -2.52 -12.33 3.28
CA LYS A 140 -3.92 -12.72 3.09
C LYS A 140 -4.53 -12.26 1.76
N TYR A 141 -3.89 -11.36 1.02
CA TYR A 141 -4.36 -10.84 -0.27
C TYR A 141 -3.63 -11.40 -1.48
N ILE A 142 -2.59 -12.22 -1.28
CA ILE A 142 -1.72 -12.71 -2.36
C ILE A 142 -2.52 -13.34 -3.51
N LEU A 143 -3.43 -14.25 -3.20
CA LEU A 143 -4.26 -14.94 -4.21
C LEU A 143 -5.13 -13.95 -4.98
N ASN A 144 -5.80 -13.04 -4.27
CA ASN A 144 -6.67 -12.04 -4.91
C ASN A 144 -5.90 -11.09 -5.82
N ILE A 145 -4.66 -10.73 -5.44
CA ILE A 145 -3.79 -9.89 -6.27
C ILE A 145 -3.38 -10.64 -7.54
N ILE A 146 -2.91 -11.89 -7.44
CA ILE A 146 -2.48 -12.71 -8.59
C ILE A 146 -3.63 -12.92 -9.59
N GLU A 147 -4.85 -13.10 -9.09
CA GLU A 147 -6.03 -13.29 -9.91
C GLU A 147 -6.49 -12.00 -10.62
N SER A 148 -6.10 -10.83 -10.14
CA SER A 148 -6.52 -9.55 -10.70
C SER A 148 -5.95 -9.30 -12.10
N ASP A 149 -6.77 -8.71 -12.97
CA ASP A 149 -6.33 -8.33 -14.33
C ASP A 149 -5.22 -7.27 -14.30
N PHE A 150 -5.27 -6.36 -13.32
CA PHE A 150 -4.23 -5.37 -13.08
C PHE A 150 -2.85 -6.03 -12.87
N TYR A 151 -2.77 -7.04 -11.99
CA TYR A 151 -1.51 -7.73 -11.75
C TYR A 151 -1.01 -8.44 -13.01
N LYS A 152 -1.90 -9.14 -13.72
CA LYS A 152 -1.57 -9.83 -14.97
C LYS A 152 -1.03 -8.86 -16.02
N GLU A 153 -1.62 -7.67 -16.16
CA GLU A 153 -1.17 -6.63 -17.09
C GLU A 153 0.21 -6.07 -16.70
N ILE A 154 0.44 -5.75 -15.42
CA ILE A 154 1.73 -5.22 -14.96
C ILE A 154 2.87 -6.23 -15.17
N MET A 155 2.59 -7.53 -15.00
CA MET A 155 3.61 -8.56 -15.04
C MET A 155 4.08 -8.95 -16.44
N GLN A 156 3.25 -8.72 -17.47
CA GLN A 156 3.63 -8.84 -18.89
C GLN A 156 4.76 -7.86 -19.24
#